data_AF-A0A8H4XTD1-F1
#
_entry.id   AF-A0A8H4XTD1-F1
#
_cell.length_a   1.000
_cell.length_b   1.000
_cell.length_c   1.000
_cell.angle_alpha   90.00
_cell.angle_beta   90.00
_cell.angle_gamma   90.00
#
_symmetry.space_group_name_H-M   'P 1'
#
loop_
_entity.id
_entity.type
_entity.pdbx_description
1 polymer ?
#
loop_
_entity_poly.entity_id
_entity_poly.type
_entity_poly.pdbx_seq_one_letter_code
_entity_poly.pdbx_strand_id
1 'polypeptide(L)'
;MSWFLVGIIWSIEAKSFNELLAARIFANFGAGAVESLVPSIIADIFYEKNYSAAMATYAVALSGGSQFGPLIAGYLIQAAGWRWFFILCAIMLAVNLLFCIFLLPETTYEPVEQLENEASYTEKPENEDMDMVPAADPSLVASEMTMDYKQYFRGLFRLSITRAA
;
A
#
# COMPACT_ATOMS: atom_id res chain seq x y z
N MET A 1 -7.84 6.09 -1.89
CA MET A 1 -7.48 6.96 -3.03
C MET A 1 -8.67 7.70 -3.65
N SER A 2 -9.76 7.04 -4.04
CA SER A 2 -10.89 7.68 -4.74
C SER A 2 -11.55 8.83 -3.96
N TRP A 3 -11.68 8.69 -2.63
CA TRP A 3 -12.19 9.75 -1.75
C TRP A 3 -11.35 11.04 -1.78
N PHE A 4 -10.04 10.89 -1.87
CA PHE A 4 -9.11 12.01 -1.92
C PHE A 4 -9.23 12.80 -3.24
N LEU A 5 -9.44 12.12 -4.37
CA LEU A 5 -9.67 12.75 -5.67
C LEU A 5 -10.92 13.63 -5.67
N VAL A 6 -12.03 13.13 -5.10
CA VAL A 6 -13.29 13.89 -5.01
C VAL A 6 -13.08 15.18 -4.21
N GLY A 7 -12.34 15.12 -3.10
CA GLY A 7 -12.01 16.30 -2.29
C GLY A 7 -11.12 17.33 -3.00
N ILE A 8 -10.20 16.88 -3.87
CA ILE A 8 -9.37 17.80 -4.69
C ILE A 8 -10.21 18.45 -5.78
N ILE A 9 -11.09 17.70 -6.46
CA ILE A 9 -11.97 18.26 -7.49
C ILE A 9 -12.89 19.33 -6.89
N TRP A 10 -13.45 19.07 -5.71
CA TRP A 10 -14.23 20.07 -4.97
C TRP A 10 -13.39 21.30 -4.64
N SER A 11 -12.13 21.12 -4.25
CA SER A 11 -11.22 22.25 -3.97
C SER A 11 -10.95 23.16 -5.18
N ILE A 12 -11.06 22.64 -6.41
CA ILE A 12 -10.84 23.42 -7.65
C ILE A 12 -12.02 24.37 -7.88
N GLU A 13 -13.24 23.91 -7.63
CA GLU A 13 -14.47 24.68 -7.87
C GLU A 13 -14.84 25.63 -6.72
N ALA A 14 -14.19 25.51 -5.56
CA ALA A 14 -14.45 26.34 -4.39
C ALA A 14 -14.26 27.85 -4.69
N LYS A 15 -15.28 28.65 -4.36
CA LYS A 15 -15.29 30.12 -4.57
C LYS A 15 -15.16 30.88 -3.26
N SER A 16 -15.39 30.20 -2.13
CA SER A 16 -15.32 30.78 -0.78
C SER A 16 -14.27 30.05 0.08
N PHE A 17 -13.70 30.78 1.04
CA PHE A 17 -12.72 30.23 1.99
C PHE A 17 -13.30 29.07 2.81
N ASN A 18 -14.55 29.19 3.28
CA ASN A 18 -15.20 28.16 4.08
C ASN A 18 -15.43 26.88 3.27
N GLU A 19 -15.76 27.00 1.98
CA GLU A 19 -15.92 25.85 1.08
C GLU A 19 -14.58 25.15 0.83
N LEU A 20 -13.52 25.94 0.61
CA LEU A 20 -12.17 25.39 0.43
C LEU A 20 -11.70 24.65 1.69
N LEU A 21 -11.96 25.20 2.88
CA LEU A 21 -11.63 24.56 4.15
C LEU A 21 -12.39 23.24 4.35
N ALA A 22 -13.69 23.23 4.08
CA ALA A 22 -14.51 22.02 4.16
C ALA A 22 -14.00 20.93 3.18
N ALA A 23 -13.70 21.31 1.94
CA ALA A 23 -13.14 20.40 0.94
C ALA A 23 -11.77 19.85 1.38
N ARG A 24 -10.94 20.64 2.05
CA ARG A 24 -9.65 20.20 2.60
C ARG A 24 -9.81 19.17 3.70
N ILE A 25 -10.71 19.41 4.64
CA ILE A 25 -10.95 18.47 5.74
C ILE A 25 -11.42 17.12 5.17
N PHE A 26 -12.35 17.18 4.22
CA PHE A 26 -12.86 15.99 3.53
C PHE A 26 -11.77 15.23 2.76
N ALA A 27 -10.91 15.94 2.02
CA ALA A 27 -9.82 15.35 1.25
C ALA A 27 -8.80 14.65 2.17
N ASN A 28 -8.38 15.32 3.24
CA ASN A 28 -7.35 14.80 4.14
C ASN A 28 -7.79 13.55 4.91
N PHE A 29 -9.09 13.38 5.16
CA PHE A 29 -9.60 12.14 5.75
C PHE A 29 -9.26 10.90 4.88
N GLY A 30 -9.39 11.05 3.56
CA GLY A 30 -9.01 9.99 2.62
C GLY A 30 -7.49 9.81 2.49
N ALA A 31 -6.72 10.89 2.65
CA ALA A 31 -5.25 10.83 2.60
C ALA A 31 -4.67 10.10 3.82
N GLY A 32 -5.19 10.36 5.02
CA GLY A 32 -4.70 9.71 6.24
C GLY A 32 -4.89 8.19 6.22
N ALA A 33 -6.02 7.70 5.71
CA ALA A 33 -6.25 6.26 5.55
C ALA A 33 -5.22 5.61 4.62
N VAL A 34 -4.77 6.32 3.58
CA VAL A 34 -3.77 5.84 2.64
C VAL A 34 -2.38 5.82 3.28
N GLU A 35 -2.01 6.87 4.02
CA GLU A 35 -0.69 6.96 4.66
C GLU A 35 -0.48 5.84 5.69
N SER A 36 -1.55 5.41 6.38
CA SER A 36 -1.47 4.29 7.32
C SER A 36 -1.24 2.94 6.64
N LEU A 37 -1.64 2.75 5.38
CA LEU A 37 -1.50 1.46 4.69
C LEU A 37 -0.06 1.17 4.28
N VAL A 38 0.74 2.20 3.99
CA VAL A 38 2.10 2.03 3.48
C VAL A 38 3.03 1.30 4.47
N PRO A 39 3.13 1.69 5.75
CA PRO A 39 3.95 0.95 6.70
C PRO A 39 3.41 -0.45 7.00
N SER A 40 2.10 -0.67 6.96
CA SER A 40 1.49 -2.00 7.11
C SER A 40 1.98 -2.96 6.03
N ILE A 41 1.94 -2.53 4.76
CA ILE A 41 2.41 -3.35 3.63
C ILE A 41 3.90 -3.68 3.76
N ILE A 42 4.71 -2.74 4.23
CA ILE A 42 6.16 -2.98 4.41
C ILE A 42 6.42 -3.95 5.57
N ALA A 43 5.61 -3.91 6.62
CA ALA A 43 5.67 -4.88 7.71
C ALA A 43 5.28 -6.30 7.24
N ASP A 44 4.33 -6.41 6.32
CA ASP A 44 3.90 -7.71 5.78
C ASP A 44 4.92 -8.33 4.81
N ILE A 45 5.74 -7.52 4.12
CA ILE A 45 6.67 -7.99 3.08
C ILE A 45 8.09 -8.25 3.59
N PHE A 46 8.58 -7.50 4.60
CA PHE A 46 9.98 -7.53 5.00
C PHE A 46 10.21 -8.15 6.39
N TYR A 47 11.01 -9.22 6.46
CA TYR A 47 11.51 -9.78 7.72
C TYR A 47 12.51 -8.84 8.43
N GLU A 48 12.60 -8.97 9.77
CA GLU A 48 13.22 -8.01 10.72
C GLU A 48 14.56 -7.39 10.29
N LYS A 49 15.45 -8.16 9.67
CA LYS A 49 16.81 -7.70 9.34
C LYS A 49 16.85 -6.62 8.24
N ASN A 50 15.87 -6.61 7.33
CA ASN A 50 15.82 -5.67 6.20
C ASN A 50 14.68 -4.65 6.33
N TYR A 51 13.78 -4.81 7.30
CA TYR A 51 12.65 -3.92 7.53
C TYR A 51 13.08 -2.46 7.73
N SER A 52 14.11 -2.22 8.56
CA SER A 52 14.61 -0.87 8.84
C SER A 52 15.22 -0.19 7.61
N ALA A 53 15.89 -0.94 6.74
CA ALA A 53 16.45 -0.42 5.49
C ALA A 53 15.34 -0.08 4.47
N ALA A 54 14.30 -0.90 4.39
CA ALA A 54 13.11 -0.62 3.57
C ALA A 54 12.35 0.62 4.07
N MET A 55 12.13 0.71 5.38
CA MET A 55 11.55 1.88 6.05
C MET A 55 12.38 3.15 5.85
N ALA A 56 13.72 3.05 5.92
CA ALA A 56 14.60 4.20 5.67
C ALA A 56 14.47 4.70 4.23
N THR A 57 14.38 3.79 3.25
CA THR A 57 14.17 4.15 1.84
C THR A 57 12.82 4.84 1.64
N TYR A 58 11.76 4.33 2.29
CA TYR A 58 10.45 4.97 2.32
C TYR A 58 10.51 6.38 2.92
N ALA A 59 11.20 6.56 4.05
CA ALA A 59 11.35 7.85 4.71
C ALA A 59 12.10 8.89 3.86
N VAL A 60 13.13 8.46 3.12
CA VAL A 60 13.85 9.31 2.16
C VAL A 60 12.94 9.73 1.01
N ALA A 61 12.14 8.80 0.48
CA ALA A 61 11.17 9.11 -0.57
C ALA A 61 10.10 10.11 -0.09
N LEU A 62 9.57 9.91 1.12
CA LEU A 62 8.58 10.81 1.74
C LEU A 62 9.16 12.21 1.95
N SER A 63 10.37 12.29 2.51
CA SER A 63 11.06 13.57 2.72
C SER A 63 11.38 14.27 1.41
N GLY A 64 11.78 13.52 0.38
CA GLY A 64 11.97 14.04 -0.97
C GLY A 64 10.68 14.65 -1.51
N GLY A 65 9.57 13.91 -1.44
CA GLY A 65 8.26 14.39 -1.89
C GLY A 65 7.82 15.68 -1.19
N SER A 66 8.02 15.76 0.13
CA SER A 66 7.74 16.96 0.94
C SER A 66 8.51 18.19 0.47
N GLN A 67 9.76 18.02 0.03
CA GLN A 67 10.59 19.13 -0.47
C GLN A 67 10.20 19.53 -1.90
N PHE A 68 9.91 18.56 -2.77
CA PHE A 68 9.58 18.83 -4.18
C PHE A 68 8.18 19.41 -4.36
N GLY A 69 7.21 19.04 -3.51
CA GLY A 69 5.83 19.52 -3.60
C GLY A 69 5.71 21.05 -3.58
N PRO A 70 6.18 21.75 -2.53
CA PRO A 70 6.15 23.20 -2.43
C PRO A 70 7.04 23.89 -3.48
N LEU A 71 8.15 23.28 -3.88
CA LEU A 71 9.03 23.82 -4.90
C LEU A 71 8.31 23.96 -6.25
N ILE A 72 7.61 22.91 -6.67
CA ILE A 72 6.80 22.90 -7.89
C ILE A 72 5.58 23.81 -7.73
N ALA A 73 4.91 23.75 -6.56
CA ALA A 73 3.74 24.57 -6.27
C ALA A 73 4.05 26.07 -6.35
N GLY A 74 5.16 26.51 -5.75
CA GLY A 74 5.56 27.91 -5.70
C GLY A 74 5.81 28.50 -7.09
N TYR A 75 6.46 27.74 -7.96
CA TYR A 75 6.67 28.16 -9.35
C TYR A 75 5.35 28.24 -10.13
N LEU A 76 4.48 27.24 -9.97
CA LEU A 76 3.21 27.17 -10.70
C LEU A 76 2.22 28.26 -10.27
N ILE A 77 2.16 28.56 -8.97
CA ILE A 77 1.29 29.60 -8.42
C ILE A 77 1.69 30.99 -8.94
N GLN A 78 2.99 31.27 -9.10
CA GLN A 78 3.46 32.54 -9.66
C GLN A 78 3.11 32.69 -11.15
N ALA A 79 3.16 31.62 -11.93
CA ALA A 79 2.94 31.66 -13.37
C ALA A 79 1.44 31.63 -13.76
N ALA A 80 0.64 30.75 -13.13
CA ALA A 80 -0.71 30.44 -13.58
C ALA A 80 -1.78 30.62 -12.49
N GLY A 81 -1.38 30.93 -11.25
CA GLY A 81 -2.28 31.13 -10.11
C GLY A 81 -2.59 29.85 -9.34
N TRP A 82 -3.34 30.00 -8.23
CA TRP A 82 -3.51 28.95 -7.23
C TRP A 82 -4.39 27.77 -7.67
N ARG A 83 -5.31 27.97 -8.62
CA ARG A 83 -6.21 26.90 -9.12
C ARG A 83 -5.44 25.84 -9.91
N TRP A 84 -4.41 26.25 -10.65
CA TRP A 84 -3.59 25.35 -11.46
C TRP A 84 -2.79 24.36 -10.62
N PHE A 85 -2.40 24.76 -9.40
CA PHE A 85 -1.78 23.84 -8.45
C PHE A 85 -2.71 22.68 -8.12
N PHE A 86 -4.00 22.94 -7.88
CA PHE A 86 -4.96 21.87 -7.58
C PHE A 86 -5.25 20.96 -8.77
N ILE A 87 -5.26 21.51 -9.99
CA ILE A 87 -5.40 20.70 -11.21
C ILE A 87 -4.20 19.76 -11.37
N LEU A 88 -2.98 20.25 -11.15
CA LEU A 88 -1.78 19.42 -11.23
C LEU A 88 -1.77 18.30 -10.17
N CYS A 89 -2.16 18.61 -8.93
CA CYS A 89 -2.34 17.60 -7.89
C CYS A 89 -3.39 16.55 -8.26
N ALA A 90 -4.51 16.96 -8.86
CA ALA A 90 -5.56 16.05 -9.30
C ALA A 90 -5.04 15.08 -10.39
N ILE A 91 -4.26 15.58 -11.35
CA ILE A 91 -3.67 14.75 -12.41
C ILE A 91 -2.68 13.74 -11.82
N MET A 92 -1.77 14.19 -10.96
CA MET A 92 -0.80 13.30 -10.31
C MET A 92 -1.49 12.20 -9.49
N LEU A 93 -2.56 12.56 -8.78
CA LEU A 93 -3.34 11.61 -7.99
C LEU A 93 -4.15 10.64 -8.87
N ALA A 94 -4.68 11.10 -10.00
CA ALA A 94 -5.38 10.25 -10.96
C ALA A 94 -4.43 9.25 -11.62
N VAL A 95 -3.21 9.69 -11.97
CA VAL A 95 -2.15 8.80 -12.46
C VAL A 95 -1.78 7.79 -11.38
N ASN A 96 -1.58 8.21 -10.14
CA ASN A 96 -1.30 7.30 -9.03
C ASN A 96 -2.43 6.27 -8.81
N LEU A 97 -3.70 6.69 -8.89
CA LEU A 97 -4.84 5.79 -8.84
C LEU A 97 -4.80 4.76 -9.98
N LEU A 98 -4.48 5.18 -11.20
CA LEU A 98 -4.35 4.29 -12.35
C LEU A 98 -3.24 3.24 -12.10
N PHE A 99 -2.10 3.69 -11.60
CA PHE A 99 -1.01 2.79 -11.20
C PHE A 99 -1.42 1.83 -10.08
N CYS A 100 -2.18 2.28 -9.07
CA CYS A 100 -2.72 1.39 -8.05
C CYS A 100 -3.66 0.33 -8.65
N ILE A 101 -4.52 0.68 -9.61
CA ILE A 101 -5.44 -0.30 -10.23
C ILE A 101 -4.69 -1.32 -11.09
N PHE A 102 -3.66 -0.91 -11.83
CA PHE A 102 -2.94 -1.82 -12.74
C PHE A 102 -1.80 -2.59 -12.07
N LEU A 103 -1.11 -1.99 -11.10
CA LEU A 103 0.15 -2.49 -10.55
C LEU A 103 -0.01 -3.12 -9.17
N LEU A 104 -1.16 -2.92 -8.50
CA LEU A 104 -1.46 -3.52 -7.21
C LEU A 104 -2.37 -4.74 -7.45
N PRO A 105 -1.82 -5.95 -7.68
CA PRO A 105 -2.61 -7.16 -7.51
C PRO A 105 -3.05 -7.21 -6.06
N GLU A 106 -4.33 -7.48 -5.83
CA GLU A 106 -4.93 -7.42 -4.50
C GLU A 106 -4.11 -8.22 -3.49
N THR A 107 -3.64 -7.55 -2.43
CA THR A 107 -3.04 -8.16 -1.24
C THR A 107 -4.12 -8.78 -0.34
N THR A 108 -5.16 -9.35 -0.93
CA THR A 108 -6.04 -10.26 -0.19
C THR A 108 -5.28 -11.57 -0.05
N TYR A 109 -4.48 -11.64 1.01
CA TYR A 109 -4.03 -12.91 1.56
C TYR A 109 -5.29 -13.63 2.05
N GLU A 110 -5.87 -14.50 1.21
CA GLU A 110 -6.74 -15.56 1.70
C GLU A 110 -5.83 -16.50 2.50
N PRO A 111 -5.99 -16.62 3.84
CA PRO A 111 -5.27 -17.64 4.58
C PRO A 111 -5.83 -18.98 4.13
N VAL A 112 -5.14 -19.64 3.21
CA VAL A 112 -5.51 -20.99 2.73
C VAL A 112 -5.52 -22.00 3.89
N GLU A 113 -4.90 -21.68 5.03
CA GLU A 113 -4.93 -22.50 6.24
C GLU A 113 -6.28 -22.51 7.00
N GLN A 114 -7.17 -21.51 6.85
CA GLN A 114 -8.43 -21.53 7.63
C GLN A 114 -9.49 -22.47 7.03
N LEU A 115 -9.49 -22.66 5.71
CA LEU A 115 -10.42 -23.58 5.03
C LEU A 115 -10.04 -25.05 5.27
N GLU A 116 -8.75 -25.36 5.36
CA GLU A 116 -8.25 -26.71 5.63
C GLU A 116 -8.40 -27.08 7.11
N ASN A 117 -8.26 -26.11 8.02
CA ASN A 117 -8.49 -26.29 9.45
C ASN A 117 -9.99 -26.47 9.77
N GLU A 118 -10.91 -25.66 9.24
CA GLU A 118 -12.36 -25.88 9.47
C GLU A 118 -12.88 -27.20 8.88
N ALA A 119 -12.32 -27.65 7.74
CA ALA A 119 -12.65 -28.95 7.18
C ALA A 119 -12.06 -30.12 8.00
N SER A 120 -10.86 -29.95 8.58
CA SER A 120 -10.20 -30.99 9.38
C SER A 120 -10.71 -31.11 10.82
N TYR A 121 -11.35 -30.09 11.39
CA TYR A 121 -11.93 -30.16 12.74
C TYR A 121 -13.29 -30.87 12.80
N THR A 122 -13.99 -31.01 11.68
CA THR A 122 -15.33 -31.63 11.66
C THR A 122 -15.25 -33.16 11.59
N GLU A 123 -14.08 -33.75 11.32
CA GLU A 123 -13.99 -35.17 10.96
C GLU A 123 -13.02 -36.03 11.82
N LYS A 124 -12.73 -35.64 13.08
CA LYS A 124 -11.96 -36.52 13.98
C LYS A 124 -12.83 -37.03 15.15
N PRO A 125 -13.14 -38.35 15.22
CA PRO A 125 -13.87 -38.91 16.34
C PRO A 125 -13.06 -38.72 17.63
N GLU A 126 -13.77 -38.26 18.66
CA GLU A 126 -13.41 -38.29 20.06
C GLU A 126 -12.83 -39.68 20.39
N ASN A 127 -11.49 -39.79 20.55
CA ASN A 127 -10.74 -40.69 21.42
C ASN A 127 -9.25 -40.80 21.00
N GLU A 128 -8.39 -40.84 22.02
CA GLU A 128 -6.96 -41.27 22.04
C GLU A 128 -5.85 -40.24 21.77
N ASP A 129 -5.27 -39.84 22.91
CA ASP A 129 -3.85 -39.70 23.25
C ASP A 129 -3.05 -38.45 22.85
N MET A 130 -2.64 -37.72 23.90
CA MET A 130 -1.66 -36.64 23.89
C MET A 130 -0.25 -37.20 23.68
N ASP A 131 0.30 -37.05 22.48
CA ASP A 131 1.73 -37.20 22.22
C ASP A 131 2.38 -35.87 21.84
N MET A 132 3.46 -35.53 22.55
CA MET A 132 4.30 -34.34 22.34
C MET A 132 4.87 -34.31 20.92
N VAL A 133 4.57 -33.23 20.18
CA VAL A 133 5.22 -32.91 18.90
C VAL A 133 6.68 -32.52 19.17
N PRO A 134 7.69 -33.17 18.54
CA PRO A 134 9.08 -32.81 18.75
C PRO A 134 9.39 -31.45 18.10
N ALA A 135 10.06 -30.58 18.85
CA ALA A 135 10.49 -29.26 18.40
C ALA A 135 11.42 -29.38 17.17
N ALA A 136 10.93 -28.97 16.01
CA ALA A 136 11.73 -28.87 14.79
C ALA A 136 12.86 -27.84 14.96
N ASP A 137 14.06 -28.20 14.51
CA ASP A 137 15.30 -27.46 14.73
C ASP A 137 15.26 -26.09 13.99
N PRO A 138 15.27 -24.93 14.70
CA PRO A 138 14.99 -23.60 14.12
C PRO A 138 16.04 -23.10 13.10
N SER A 139 17.19 -23.75 13.02
CA SER A 139 18.34 -23.29 12.25
C SER A 139 18.28 -23.66 10.77
N LEU A 140 17.58 -24.74 10.40
CA LEU A 140 17.51 -25.24 9.02
C LEU A 140 16.46 -24.47 8.19
N VAL A 141 15.36 -24.07 8.82
CA VAL A 141 14.28 -23.28 8.19
C VAL A 141 14.75 -21.87 7.79
N ALA A 142 15.71 -21.30 8.53
CA ALA A 142 16.19 -19.93 8.31
C ALA A 142 17.08 -19.78 7.07
N SER A 143 17.73 -20.84 6.58
CA SER A 143 18.65 -20.75 5.44
C SER A 143 17.95 -20.93 4.08
N GLU A 144 16.88 -21.73 4.03
CA GLU A 144 16.05 -21.91 2.84
C GLU A 144 15.05 -20.76 2.62
N MET A 145 14.79 -19.94 3.64
CA MET A 145 13.93 -18.76 3.57
C MET A 145 14.62 -17.53 2.95
N THR A 146 15.76 -17.71 2.27
CA THR A 146 16.39 -16.65 1.47
C THR A 146 15.71 -16.56 0.11
N MET A 147 14.47 -16.06 0.12
CA MET A 147 13.72 -15.75 -1.10
C MET A 147 14.54 -14.80 -1.99
N ASP A 148 14.90 -15.26 -3.20
CA ASP A 148 15.56 -14.43 -4.21
C ASP A 148 14.55 -13.40 -4.76
N TYR A 149 14.65 -12.19 -4.24
CA TYR A 149 13.80 -11.05 -4.60
C TYR A 149 13.75 -10.80 -6.11
N LYS A 150 14.82 -11.10 -6.87
CA LYS A 150 14.80 -10.95 -8.34
C LYS A 150 13.83 -11.93 -8.99
N GLN A 151 13.63 -13.11 -8.41
CA GLN A 151 12.75 -14.15 -8.92
C GLN A 151 11.28 -13.86 -8.57
N TYR A 152 11.02 -13.33 -7.37
CA TYR A 152 9.69 -12.87 -6.95
C TYR A 152 9.15 -11.75 -7.86
N PHE A 153 9.91 -10.68 -8.08
CA PHE A 153 9.48 -9.59 -8.97
C PHE A 153 9.24 -10.08 -10.41
N ARG A 154 10.07 -11.00 -10.90
CA ARG A 154 9.92 -11.55 -12.26
C ARG A 154 8.70 -12.47 -12.40
N GLY A 155 8.33 -13.19 -11.33
CA GLY A 155 7.11 -13.99 -11.23
C GLY A 155 5.85 -13.14 -11.15
N LEU A 156 5.88 -12.06 -10.36
CA LEU A 156 4.78 -11.10 -10.20
C LEU A 156 4.39 -10.46 -11.53
N PHE A 157 5.37 -10.05 -12.35
CA PHE A 157 5.11 -9.50 -13.68
C PHE A 157 4.62 -10.54 -14.69
N ARG A 158 5.01 -11.83 -14.55
CA ARG A 158 4.51 -12.91 -15.44
C ARG A 158 3.06 -13.29 -15.15
N LEU A 159 2.66 -13.29 -13.88
CA LEU A 159 1.30 -13.65 -13.47
C LEU A 159 0.27 -12.58 -13.85
N SER A 160 0.66 -11.30 -13.79
CA SER A 160 -0.18 -10.17 -14.23
C SER A 160 -0.59 -10.26 -15.71
N ILE A 161 0.30 -10.71 -16.60
CA ILE A 161 0.03 -10.75 -18.05
C ILE A 161 -0.79 -11.99 -18.46
N THR A 162 -0.71 -13.09 -17.71
CA THR A 162 -1.36 -14.37 -18.09
C THR A 162 -2.84 -14.44 -17.68
N ARG A 163 -3.29 -13.62 -16.73
CA ARG A 163 -4.71 -13.53 -16.32
C ARG A 163 -5.53 -12.49 -17.11
N ALA A 164 -4.92 -11.79 -18.07
CA ALA A 164 -5.57 -10.77 -18.90
C ALA A 164 -5.93 -11.25 -20.32
N ALA A 165 -5.76 -12.55 -20.63
CA ALA A 165 -6.17 -13.20 -21.87
C ALA A 165 -7.15 -14.35 -21.56
#